data_AF-U6K0X1-F1
#
_entry.id   AF-U6K0X1-F1
#
_cell.length_a   1.000
_cell.length_b   1.000
_cell.length_c   1.000
_cell.angle_alpha   90.00
_cell.angle_beta   90.00
_cell.angle_gamma   90.00
#
_symmetry.space_group_name_H-M   'P 1'
#
loop_
_entity.id
_entity.type
_entity.pdbx_description
1 polymer ?
#
loop_
_entity_poly.entity_id
_entity_poly.type
_entity_poly.pdbx_seq_one_letter_code
_entity_poly.pdbx_strand_id
1 'polypeptide(L)'
;MASARSRFKQLLRAAETDLSLLTRAVCTLRAVQPADSSSYHIPCLQQQQQQQQQQQQQQQQQQSSSSSSSSRDADTAWSSDSPRSGSTAASTYNNNSSSSSSSSSSSSSSSSSTTEQLLELRSRIAANLDAAEALLPSIRTPWGVQGAAAAGETTAAAAATGAATAAAAAAAARAQVRHFSDLLLAVKTEFAAVEAFLDEHLQRLSLLSSSSSSSSSSRRAATPAAAAAAEYDDDDAAAAAALTRERTKLLSANSSLQQINETAAAALQQLRGQRQRQQQQQQLLLLLQQQQQQQEQQQQQQQHEHK
;
A
#
# COMPACT_ATOMS: atom_id res chain seq x y z
N MET A 1 3.21 25.68 -1.39
CA MET A 1 3.76 24.43 -1.98
C MET A 1 4.24 23.42 -0.94
N ALA A 2 5.14 23.79 -0.01
CA ALA A 2 5.67 22.85 0.99
C ALA A 2 4.56 22.19 1.84
N SER A 3 3.56 22.98 2.26
CA SER A 3 2.41 22.49 3.04
C SER A 3 1.55 21.47 2.26
N ALA A 4 1.13 21.77 1.03
CA ALA A 4 0.32 20.85 0.21
C ALA A 4 1.04 19.53 -0.10
N ARG A 5 2.34 19.59 -0.41
CA ARG A 5 3.16 18.39 -0.63
C ARG A 5 3.33 17.56 0.64
N SER A 6 3.52 18.20 1.79
CA SER A 6 3.60 17.52 3.08
C SER A 6 2.28 16.82 3.41
N ARG A 7 1.16 17.52 3.23
CA ARG A 7 -0.18 16.98 3.46
C ARG A 7 -0.50 15.80 2.54
N PHE A 8 -0.16 15.90 1.26
CA PHE A 8 -0.31 14.81 0.31
C PHE A 8 0.48 13.57 0.73
N LYS A 9 1.76 13.73 1.14
CA LYS A 9 2.57 12.63 1.66
C LYS A 9 2.00 12.02 2.93
N GLN A 10 1.42 12.84 3.81
CA GLN A 10 0.80 12.38 5.04
C GLN A 10 -0.47 11.56 4.77
N LEU A 11 -1.32 12.00 3.84
CA LEU A 11 -2.50 11.26 3.41
C LEU A 11 -2.14 9.91 2.78
N LEU A 12 -1.10 9.87 1.94
CA LEU A 12 -0.60 8.61 1.37
C LEU A 12 -0.11 7.63 2.43
N ARG A 13 0.68 8.09 3.41
CA ARG A 13 1.13 7.21 4.50
C ARG A 13 -0.03 6.70 5.33
N ALA A 14 -1.04 7.54 5.61
CA ALA A 14 -2.22 7.11 6.33
C ALA A 14 -3.02 6.05 5.55
N ALA A 15 -3.21 6.25 4.23
CA ALA A 15 -3.84 5.26 3.37
C ALA A 15 -3.04 3.95 3.30
N GLU A 16 -1.71 4.01 3.27
CA GLU A 16 -0.83 2.83 3.27
C GLU A 16 -0.92 2.03 4.58
N THR A 17 -0.95 2.70 5.73
CA THR A 17 -1.12 2.03 7.03
C THR A 17 -2.49 1.37 7.14
N ASP A 18 -3.54 2.05 6.68
CA ASP A 18 -4.90 1.53 6.71
C ASP A 18 -5.05 0.35 5.74
N LEU A 19 -4.49 0.44 4.53
CA LEU A 19 -4.49 -0.66 3.56
C LEU A 19 -3.74 -1.89 4.11
N SER A 20 -2.64 -1.68 4.83
CA SER A 20 -1.90 -2.77 5.49
C SER A 20 -2.73 -3.45 6.58
N LEU A 21 -3.47 -2.67 7.38
CA LEU A 21 -4.40 -3.20 8.38
C LEU A 21 -5.55 -3.97 7.73
N LEU A 22 -6.15 -3.42 6.68
CA LEU A 22 -7.22 -4.06 5.90
C LEU A 22 -6.75 -5.40 5.33
N THR A 23 -5.58 -5.41 4.69
CA THR A 23 -4.96 -6.61 4.11
C THR A 23 -4.71 -7.65 5.18
N ARG A 24 -4.17 -7.26 6.35
CA ARG A 24 -3.96 -8.17 7.47
C ARG A 24 -5.28 -8.76 7.98
N ALA A 25 -6.31 -7.94 8.13
CA ALA A 25 -7.63 -8.38 8.59
C ALA A 25 -8.27 -9.36 7.58
N VAL A 26 -8.18 -9.07 6.29
CA VAL A 26 -8.63 -9.96 5.21
C VAL A 26 -7.87 -11.30 5.23
N CYS A 27 -6.55 -11.26 5.40
CA CYS A 27 -5.74 -12.48 5.55
C CYS A 27 -6.14 -13.29 6.79
N THR A 28 -6.49 -12.64 7.91
CA THR A 28 -6.99 -13.36 9.10
C THR A 28 -8.36 -13.98 8.88
N LEU A 29 -9.29 -13.29 8.19
CA LEU A 29 -10.60 -13.86 7.84
C LEU A 29 -10.44 -15.10 6.96
N ARG A 30 -9.49 -15.06 6.01
CA ARG A 30 -9.18 -16.21 5.17
C ARG A 30 -8.61 -17.40 5.97
N ALA A 31 -7.80 -17.13 6.98
CA ALA A 31 -7.18 -18.17 7.81
C ALA A 31 -8.16 -18.85 8.78
N VAL A 32 -9.30 -18.21 9.10
CA VAL A 32 -10.30 -18.72 10.05
C VAL A 32 -11.34 -19.63 9.37
N GLN A 33 -11.20 -19.93 8.08
CA GLN A 33 -12.11 -20.87 7.41
C GLN A 33 -11.90 -22.29 7.98
N PRO A 34 -12.94 -22.92 8.57
CA PRO A 34 -12.80 -24.17 9.31
C PRO A 34 -12.31 -25.30 8.40
N ALA A 35 -11.29 -25.97 8.91
CA ALA A 35 -10.49 -26.99 8.27
C ALA A 35 -11.26 -28.30 8.14
N ASP A 36 -11.94 -28.51 7.01
CA ASP A 36 -12.29 -29.86 6.56
C ASP A 36 -11.75 -30.21 5.17
N SER A 37 -10.86 -29.39 4.58
CA SER A 37 -10.13 -29.81 3.39
C SER A 37 -8.73 -29.21 3.32
N SER A 38 -7.80 -30.00 3.87
CA SER A 38 -6.36 -30.05 3.57
C SER A 38 -5.60 -28.72 3.61
N SER A 39 -5.02 -28.44 4.77
CA SER A 39 -3.59 -28.08 4.96
C SER A 39 -2.87 -27.41 3.78
N TYR A 40 -3.35 -26.26 3.32
CA TYR A 40 -2.50 -25.29 2.64
C TYR A 40 -1.94 -24.37 3.72
N HIS A 41 -0.92 -24.88 4.43
CA HIS A 41 0.04 -24.01 5.09
C HIS A 41 0.46 -22.95 4.07
N ILE A 42 0.37 -21.67 4.41
CA ILE A 42 0.80 -20.56 3.55
C ILE A 42 2.28 -20.31 3.90
N PRO A 43 3.26 -20.98 3.27
CA PRO A 43 4.69 -20.76 3.54
C PRO A 43 5.12 -19.33 3.21
N CYS A 44 4.34 -18.59 2.44
CA CYS A 44 4.68 -17.22 2.01
C CYS A 44 4.87 -16.26 3.19
N LEU A 45 4.00 -16.29 4.20
CA LEU A 45 4.10 -15.34 5.33
C LEU A 45 5.31 -15.64 6.22
N GLN A 46 5.61 -16.92 6.43
CA GLN A 46 6.77 -17.36 7.21
C GLN A 46 8.09 -17.09 6.46
N GLN A 47 8.09 -17.25 5.14
CA GLN A 47 9.24 -16.92 4.29
C GLN A 47 9.47 -15.41 4.18
N GLN A 48 8.40 -14.59 4.19
CA GLN A 48 8.51 -13.13 4.20
C GLN A 48 9.05 -12.59 5.54
N GLN A 49 8.68 -13.21 6.68
CA GLN A 49 9.28 -12.88 7.98
C GLN A 49 10.78 -13.24 8.05
N GLN A 50 11.20 -14.39 7.50
CA GLN A 50 12.62 -14.74 7.46
C GLN A 50 13.46 -13.81 6.60
N GLN A 51 12.94 -13.33 5.45
CA GLN A 51 13.67 -12.35 4.62
C GLN A 51 13.83 -11.00 5.32
N GLN A 52 12.84 -10.54 6.09
CA GLN A 52 12.98 -9.31 6.88
C GLN A 52 14.04 -9.44 7.98
N GLN A 53 14.15 -10.60 8.64
CA GLN A 53 15.21 -10.81 9.64
C GLN A 53 16.62 -10.84 9.03
N GLN A 54 16.80 -11.43 7.84
CA GLN A 54 18.11 -11.41 7.17
C GLN A 54 18.53 -10.00 6.73
N GLN A 55 17.60 -9.16 6.28
CA GLN A 55 17.94 -7.75 5.95
C GLN A 55 18.33 -6.94 7.19
N GLN A 56 17.68 -7.16 8.34
CA GLN A 56 18.08 -6.48 9.58
C GLN A 56 19.47 -6.93 10.05
N GLN A 57 19.83 -8.21 9.91
CA GLN A 57 21.18 -8.67 10.26
C GLN A 57 22.27 -8.08 9.35
N GLN A 58 22.02 -7.92 8.04
CA GLN A 58 22.99 -7.25 7.16
C GLN A 58 23.16 -5.75 7.48
N GLN A 59 22.09 -5.05 7.85
CA GLN A 59 22.23 -3.64 8.28
C GLN A 59 22.99 -3.50 9.60
N GLN A 60 22.81 -4.43 10.55
CA GLN A 60 23.61 -4.40 11.78
C GLN A 60 25.09 -4.72 11.54
N GLN A 61 25.43 -5.62 10.61
CA GLN A 61 26.84 -5.87 10.26
C GLN A 61 27.49 -4.66 9.56
N GLN A 62 26.76 -3.94 8.69
CA GLN A 62 27.31 -2.72 8.09
C GLN A 62 27.51 -1.60 9.11
N GLN A 63 26.55 -1.38 10.04
CA GLN A 63 26.69 -0.34 11.06
C GLN A 63 27.80 -0.65 12.10
N SER A 64 28.01 -1.93 12.42
CA SER A 64 29.10 -2.33 13.32
C SER A 64 30.48 -2.26 12.65
N SER A 65 30.56 -2.40 11.32
CA SER A 65 31.83 -2.21 10.58
C SER A 65 32.24 -0.74 10.39
N SER A 66 31.31 0.21 10.47
CA SER A 66 31.58 1.65 10.28
C SER A 66 31.88 2.43 11.57
N SER A 67 31.79 1.82 12.74
CA SER A 67 31.89 2.51 14.04
C SER A 67 33.22 2.29 14.79
N SER A 68 34.20 1.62 14.18
CA SER A 68 35.46 1.25 14.85
C SER A 68 36.69 2.09 14.45
N SER A 69 36.53 3.29 13.88
CA SER A 69 37.68 4.09 13.40
C SER A 69 37.82 5.52 13.98
N SER A 70 37.22 5.86 15.12
CA SER A 70 37.39 7.20 15.71
C SER A 70 37.49 7.19 17.24
N SER A 71 38.58 6.65 17.77
CA SER A 71 39.02 6.95 19.14
C SER A 71 40.54 7.09 19.18
N ARG A 72 41.04 8.18 18.62
CA ARG A 72 42.34 8.75 18.97
C ARG A 72 42.20 10.25 19.17
N ASP A 73 42.37 10.62 20.43
CA ASP A 73 42.97 11.85 20.94
C ASP A 73 42.30 13.18 20.59
N ALA A 74 41.53 13.70 21.56
CA ALA A 74 41.51 15.13 21.89
C ALA A 74 40.99 15.34 23.31
N ASP A 75 41.89 15.23 24.28
CA ASP A 75 41.75 15.89 25.57
C ASP A 75 41.64 17.40 25.33
N THR A 76 40.48 18.00 25.56
CA THR A 76 40.40 19.44 25.80
C THR A 76 39.36 19.70 26.88
N ALA A 77 39.83 19.61 28.11
CA ALA A 77 39.16 20.10 29.29
C ALA A 77 38.85 21.59 29.13
N TRP A 78 37.57 21.98 29.11
CA TRP A 78 37.14 23.31 29.56
C TRP A 78 35.93 23.14 30.48
N SER A 79 36.20 23.37 31.78
CA SER A 79 35.24 23.91 32.73
C SER A 79 34.56 25.15 32.14
N SER A 80 33.24 25.26 32.32
CA SER A 80 32.65 26.39 33.02
C SER A 80 31.13 26.29 33.07
N ASP A 81 30.65 26.27 34.31
CA ASP A 81 29.52 27.00 34.88
C ASP A 81 28.16 27.08 34.18
N SER A 82 27.14 26.76 34.99
CA SER A 82 25.73 27.03 34.74
C SER A 82 25.45 28.55 34.75
N PRO A 83 24.30 29.03 34.22
CA PRO A 83 23.11 29.08 35.08
C PRO A 83 21.75 28.88 34.37
N ARG A 84 20.89 28.11 35.05
CA ARG A 84 19.52 28.47 35.46
C ARG A 84 18.88 29.73 34.82
N SER A 85 17.91 29.53 33.94
CA SER A 85 16.78 30.44 33.63
C SER A 85 15.73 29.61 32.88
N GLY A 86 14.47 29.44 33.29
CA GLY A 86 13.60 30.38 33.98
C GLY A 86 12.89 31.27 32.96
N SER A 87 11.89 30.76 32.24
CA SER A 87 10.91 31.58 31.50
C SER A 87 9.64 30.80 31.13
N THR A 88 8.60 31.10 31.90
CA THR A 88 7.18 30.99 31.56
C THR A 88 6.84 31.99 30.45
N ALA A 89 6.24 31.55 29.34
CA ALA A 89 5.43 32.41 28.49
C ALA A 89 4.36 31.58 27.76
N ALA A 90 3.12 31.99 27.99
CA ALA A 90 1.92 31.45 27.38
C ALA A 90 1.90 31.68 25.86
N SER A 91 1.28 30.74 25.14
CA SER A 91 0.86 30.94 23.76
C SER A 91 -0.47 30.24 23.57
N THR A 92 -1.53 31.02 23.74
CA THR A 92 -2.89 30.75 23.27
C THR A 92 -2.89 30.60 21.75
N TYR A 93 -3.10 29.39 21.24
CA TYR A 93 -3.58 29.19 19.88
C TYR A 93 -4.68 28.12 19.87
N ASN A 94 -5.84 28.58 19.43
CA ASN A 94 -7.05 27.82 19.14
C ASN A 94 -6.74 26.51 18.39
N ASN A 95 -7.26 25.40 18.90
CA ASN A 95 -7.68 24.29 18.05
C ASN A 95 -9.11 23.93 18.40
N ASN A 96 -10.01 24.34 17.51
CA ASN A 96 -11.35 23.79 17.40
C ASN A 96 -11.28 22.26 17.23
N SER A 97 -12.12 21.58 17.99
CA SER A 97 -12.94 20.39 17.67
C SER A 97 -12.46 19.51 16.51
N SER A 98 -12.23 18.20 16.70
CA SER A 98 -13.29 17.28 17.13
C SER A 98 -12.78 16.18 18.06
N SER A 99 -13.42 16.09 19.22
CA SER A 99 -13.43 14.90 20.07
C SER A 99 -14.18 13.79 19.34
N SER A 100 -13.48 12.74 18.94
CA SER A 100 -14.11 11.43 18.76
C SER A 100 -13.75 10.60 19.97
N SER A 101 -14.74 10.43 20.84
CA SER A 101 -14.66 9.66 22.07
C SER A 101 -14.21 8.23 21.77
N SER A 102 -13.04 7.85 22.29
CA SER A 102 -12.66 6.45 22.44
C SER A 102 -13.50 5.84 23.56
N SER A 103 -14.70 5.37 23.21
CA SER A 103 -15.46 4.52 24.11
C SER A 103 -14.83 3.13 24.14
N SER A 104 -14.00 2.90 25.16
CA SER A 104 -13.74 1.56 25.66
C SER A 104 -15.07 0.95 26.10
N SER A 105 -15.51 -0.10 25.43
CA SER A 105 -16.56 -0.98 25.94
C SER A 105 -16.16 -2.41 25.66
N SER A 106 -15.82 -3.07 26.76
CA SER A 106 -15.50 -4.48 26.86
C SER A 106 -16.72 -5.34 26.56
N SER A 107 -16.43 -6.48 25.91
CA SER A 107 -17.06 -7.79 26.11
C SER A 107 -18.46 -8.06 25.53
N SER A 108 -18.49 -9.14 24.73
CA SER A 108 -19.62 -10.06 24.50
C SER A 108 -20.55 -9.77 23.31
N SER A 109 -20.04 -9.95 22.08
CA SER A 109 -20.79 -10.40 20.87
C SER A 109 -19.80 -10.63 19.70
N SER A 110 -19.03 -11.72 19.78
CA SER A 110 -17.71 -11.89 19.12
C SER A 110 -17.67 -12.14 17.60
N SER A 111 -18.70 -11.78 16.82
CA SER A 111 -18.68 -11.99 15.36
C SER A 111 -19.17 -10.81 14.51
N SER A 112 -19.90 -9.84 15.07
CA SER A 112 -20.46 -8.72 14.29
C SER A 112 -19.57 -7.48 14.23
N SER A 113 -18.58 -7.35 15.12
CA SER A 113 -17.74 -6.14 15.21
C SER A 113 -16.64 -6.05 14.14
N THR A 114 -16.24 -7.17 13.53
CA THR A 114 -15.14 -7.20 12.55
C THR A 114 -15.57 -6.69 11.18
N THR A 115 -16.81 -6.96 10.76
CA THR A 115 -17.33 -6.49 9.46
C THR A 115 -17.57 -4.99 9.44
N GLU A 116 -18.14 -4.43 10.51
CA GLU A 116 -18.35 -2.99 10.65
C GLU A 116 -17.01 -2.23 10.65
N GLN A 117 -16.01 -2.74 11.38
CA GLN A 117 -14.65 -2.18 11.38
C GLN A 117 -14.00 -2.22 9.99
N LEU A 118 -14.17 -3.31 9.24
CA LEU A 118 -13.66 -3.42 7.87
C LEU A 118 -14.31 -2.41 6.93
N LEU A 119 -15.63 -2.19 7.07
CA LEU A 119 -16.37 -1.18 6.30
C LEU A 119 -15.96 0.25 6.68
N GLU A 120 -15.73 0.53 7.97
CA GLU A 120 -15.19 1.82 8.40
C GLU A 120 -13.79 2.06 7.83
N LEU A 121 -12.92 1.05 7.88
CA LEU A 121 -11.58 1.13 7.29
C LEU A 121 -11.63 1.37 5.78
N ARG A 122 -12.53 0.68 5.07
CA ARG A 122 -12.81 0.89 3.64
C ARG A 122 -13.19 2.35 3.37
N SER A 123 -14.15 2.87 4.14
CA SER A 123 -14.61 4.26 4.02
C SER A 123 -13.49 5.28 4.26
N ARG A 124 -12.64 5.05 5.28
CA ARG A 124 -11.48 5.90 5.57
C ARG A 124 -10.44 5.90 4.45
N ILE A 125 -10.09 4.73 3.92
CA ILE A 125 -9.13 4.62 2.81
C ILE A 125 -9.66 5.36 1.58
N ALA A 126 -10.92 5.15 1.21
CA ALA A 126 -11.56 5.83 0.09
C ALA A 126 -11.52 7.36 0.28
N ALA A 127 -11.94 7.86 1.45
CA ALA A 127 -11.91 9.29 1.76
C ALA A 127 -10.50 9.89 1.70
N ASN A 128 -9.48 9.15 2.16
CA ASN A 128 -8.08 9.59 2.08
C ASN A 128 -7.56 9.65 0.64
N LEU A 129 -7.94 8.69 -0.21
CA LEU A 129 -7.56 8.67 -1.63
C LEU A 129 -8.23 9.81 -2.40
N ASP A 130 -9.51 10.07 -2.16
CA ASP A 130 -10.24 11.20 -2.75
C ASP A 130 -9.65 12.54 -2.31
N ALA A 131 -9.31 12.68 -1.02
CA ALA A 131 -8.64 13.87 -0.51
C ALA A 131 -7.24 14.07 -1.12
N ALA A 132 -6.49 12.99 -1.36
CA ALA A 132 -5.20 13.06 -2.02
C ALA A 132 -5.33 13.48 -3.49
N GLU A 133 -6.34 12.96 -4.20
CA GLU A 133 -6.64 13.34 -5.58
C GLU A 133 -7.05 14.81 -5.70
N ALA A 134 -7.88 15.31 -4.78
CA ALA A 134 -8.27 16.72 -4.72
C ALA A 134 -7.08 17.69 -4.53
N LEU A 135 -5.95 17.22 -4.01
CA LEU A 135 -4.72 18.02 -3.85
C LEU A 135 -3.84 18.06 -5.11
N LEU A 136 -4.03 17.16 -6.08
CA LEU A 136 -3.21 17.12 -7.30
C LEU A 136 -3.24 18.43 -8.10
N PRO A 137 -4.39 19.12 -8.31
CA PRO A 137 -4.42 20.42 -8.98
C PRO A 137 -3.58 21.48 -8.26
N SER A 138 -3.59 21.50 -6.93
CA SER A 138 -2.80 22.44 -6.12
C SER A 138 -1.29 22.19 -6.18
N ILE A 139 -0.86 20.96 -6.52
CA ILE A 139 0.55 20.63 -6.75
C ILE A 139 0.96 20.96 -8.19
N ARG A 140 0.01 20.91 -9.13
CA ARG A 140 0.23 21.06 -10.57
C ARG A 140 0.45 22.51 -11.02
N THR A 141 -0.03 23.52 -10.30
CA THR A 141 0.12 24.93 -10.68
C THR A 141 1.58 25.39 -10.50
N PRO A 142 2.37 25.54 -11.58
CA PRO A 142 3.73 26.04 -11.47
C PRO A 142 3.66 27.54 -11.22
N TRP A 143 4.24 28.01 -10.11
CA TRP A 143 4.28 29.41 -9.66
C TRP A 143 4.99 30.38 -10.64
N GLY A 144 5.46 29.92 -11.80
CA GLY A 144 6.34 30.68 -12.68
C GLY A 144 5.67 31.51 -13.79
N VAL A 145 4.38 31.34 -14.07
CA VAL A 145 3.78 31.96 -15.28
C VAL A 145 3.17 33.34 -15.04
N GLN A 146 2.92 33.75 -13.79
CA GLN A 146 2.31 35.06 -13.50
C GLN A 146 3.32 36.20 -13.31
N GLY A 147 4.64 35.93 -13.32
CA GLY A 147 5.67 36.97 -13.11
C GLY A 147 6.34 37.52 -14.37
N ALA A 148 6.12 36.93 -15.54
CA ALA A 148 6.90 37.25 -16.75
C ALA A 148 6.41 38.49 -17.54
N ALA A 149 5.33 39.15 -17.12
CA ALA A 149 4.75 40.27 -17.87
C ALA A 149 5.29 41.66 -17.49
N ALA A 150 6.20 41.79 -16.51
CA ALA A 150 6.56 43.10 -15.94
C ALA A 150 8.06 43.45 -15.91
N ALA A 151 8.95 42.65 -16.50
CA ALA A 151 10.39 42.98 -16.53
C ALA A 151 10.76 43.61 -17.88
N GLY A 152 10.90 44.94 -17.88
CA GLY A 152 11.32 45.74 -19.03
C GLY A 152 12.75 45.46 -19.50
N GLU A 153 12.85 45.30 -20.82
CA GLU A 153 13.92 45.59 -21.81
C GLU A 153 15.43 45.51 -21.54
N THR A 154 15.98 45.39 -20.33
CA THR A 154 17.44 45.48 -20.19
C THR A 154 18.14 44.14 -19.95
N THR A 155 18.83 43.65 -21.00
CA THR A 155 19.83 42.56 -21.12
C THR A 155 19.36 41.18 -21.63
N ALA A 156 19.46 40.98 -22.96
CA ALA A 156 19.07 39.75 -23.66
C ALA A 156 19.85 38.47 -23.27
N ALA A 157 21.09 38.59 -22.78
CA ALA A 157 21.92 37.42 -22.42
C ALA A 157 21.52 36.78 -21.07
N ALA A 158 21.06 37.58 -20.10
CA ALA A 158 20.60 37.06 -18.80
C ALA A 158 19.19 36.41 -18.89
N ALA A 159 18.39 36.82 -19.86
CA ALA A 159 17.07 36.23 -20.12
C ALA A 159 17.16 34.77 -20.59
N ALA A 160 18.18 34.41 -21.37
CA ALA A 160 18.34 33.06 -21.91
C ALA A 160 18.66 32.01 -20.82
N THR A 161 19.51 32.35 -19.85
CA THR A 161 19.86 31.45 -18.73
C THR A 161 18.71 31.32 -17.72
N GLY A 162 17.94 32.39 -17.50
CA GLY A 162 16.72 32.35 -16.69
C GLY A 162 15.63 31.44 -17.30
N ALA A 163 15.45 31.46 -18.62
CA ALA A 163 14.48 30.61 -19.30
C ALA A 163 14.84 29.10 -19.20
N ALA A 164 16.12 28.76 -19.34
CA ALA A 164 16.57 27.37 -19.25
C ALA A 164 16.40 26.77 -17.83
N THR A 165 16.71 27.55 -16.79
CA THR A 165 16.54 27.12 -15.39
C THR A 165 15.06 26.99 -15.01
N ALA A 166 14.21 27.91 -15.47
CA ALA A 166 12.76 27.81 -15.28
C ALA A 166 12.16 26.58 -15.99
N ALA A 167 12.62 26.27 -17.21
CA ALA A 167 12.19 25.09 -17.95
C ALA A 167 12.59 23.77 -17.25
N ALA A 168 13.83 23.70 -16.72
CA ALA A 168 14.30 22.54 -15.95
C ALA A 168 13.50 22.34 -14.66
N ALA A 169 13.21 23.42 -13.91
CA ALA A 169 12.38 23.36 -12.71
C ALA A 169 10.93 22.91 -13.02
N ALA A 170 10.36 23.40 -14.13
CA ALA A 170 9.04 22.96 -14.60
C ALA A 170 9.01 21.48 -15.01
N ALA A 171 10.07 20.99 -15.67
CA ALA A 171 10.20 19.58 -16.04
C ALA A 171 10.30 18.68 -14.78
N ALA A 172 11.11 19.08 -13.79
CA ALA A 172 11.21 18.36 -12.51
C ALA A 172 9.87 18.33 -11.74
N ALA A 173 9.13 19.45 -11.73
CA ALA A 173 7.81 19.49 -11.11
C ALA A 173 6.81 18.56 -11.81
N ARG A 174 6.82 18.50 -13.15
CA ARG A 174 5.98 17.58 -13.94
C ARG A 174 6.33 16.11 -13.67
N ALA A 175 7.61 15.78 -13.56
CA ALA A 175 8.06 14.43 -13.23
C ALA A 175 7.57 13.97 -11.85
N GLN A 176 7.61 14.87 -10.85
CA GLN A 176 7.09 14.58 -9.51
C GLN A 176 5.56 14.36 -9.52
N VAL A 177 4.81 15.18 -10.24
CA VAL A 177 3.35 15.01 -10.36
C VAL A 177 2.99 13.68 -11.02
N ARG A 178 3.73 13.26 -12.06
CA ARG A 178 3.56 11.93 -12.69
C ARG A 178 3.81 10.81 -11.69
N HIS A 179 4.94 10.85 -10.98
CA HIS A 179 5.24 9.84 -9.96
C HIS A 179 4.13 9.75 -8.90
N PHE A 180 3.62 10.88 -8.41
CA PHE A 180 2.52 10.85 -7.43
C PHE A 180 1.21 10.32 -8.00
N SER A 181 0.91 10.61 -9.26
CA SER A 181 -0.24 10.04 -9.97
C SER A 181 -0.14 8.52 -10.13
N ASP A 182 1.04 8.03 -10.51
CA ASP A 182 1.28 6.59 -10.69
C ASP A 182 1.15 5.83 -9.35
N LEU A 183 1.64 6.42 -8.27
CA LEU A 183 1.49 5.87 -6.92
C LEU A 183 0.02 5.84 -6.48
N LEU A 184 -0.73 6.92 -6.72
CA LEU A 184 -2.18 6.98 -6.43
C LEU A 184 -2.95 5.90 -7.20
N LEU A 185 -2.63 5.72 -8.48
CA LEU A 185 -3.25 4.70 -9.32
C LEU A 185 -2.95 3.30 -8.80
N ALA A 186 -1.70 3.02 -8.43
CA ALA A 186 -1.29 1.73 -7.86
C ALA A 186 -2.03 1.42 -6.55
N VAL A 187 -2.15 2.40 -5.64
CA VAL A 187 -2.90 2.21 -4.39
C VAL A 187 -4.39 1.99 -4.65
N LYS A 188 -4.99 2.71 -5.61
CA LYS A 188 -6.39 2.50 -6.01
C LYS A 188 -6.62 1.11 -6.60
N THR A 189 -5.71 0.59 -7.42
CA THR A 189 -5.85 -0.76 -7.98
C THR A 189 -5.77 -1.85 -6.91
N GLU A 190 -4.84 -1.71 -5.95
CA GLU A 190 -4.75 -2.65 -4.83
C GLU A 190 -5.99 -2.58 -3.93
N PHE A 191 -6.47 -1.37 -3.64
CA PHE A 191 -7.71 -1.18 -2.86
C PHE A 191 -8.92 -1.81 -3.55
N ALA A 192 -9.09 -1.62 -4.86
CA ALA A 192 -10.17 -2.23 -5.63
C ALA A 192 -10.12 -3.77 -5.61
N ALA A 193 -8.91 -4.36 -5.63
CA ALA A 193 -8.75 -5.81 -5.50
C ALA A 193 -9.19 -6.32 -4.12
N VAL A 194 -8.83 -5.61 -3.05
CA VAL A 194 -9.25 -5.94 -1.68
C VAL A 194 -10.77 -5.76 -1.52
N GLU A 195 -11.34 -4.73 -2.13
CA GLU A 195 -12.77 -4.43 -2.12
C GLU A 195 -13.60 -5.52 -2.81
N ALA A 196 -13.18 -5.96 -4.00
CA ALA A 196 -13.82 -7.07 -4.71
C ALA A 196 -13.81 -8.37 -3.87
N PHE A 197 -12.71 -8.64 -3.17
CA PHE A 197 -12.62 -9.80 -2.27
C PHE A 197 -13.57 -9.68 -1.07
N LEU A 198 -13.65 -8.50 -0.45
CA LEU A 198 -14.57 -8.24 0.66
C LEU A 198 -16.04 -8.40 0.24
N ASP A 199 -16.41 -7.88 -0.93
CA ASP A 199 -17.77 -8.00 -1.45
C ASP A 199 -18.14 -9.47 -1.73
N GLU A 200 -17.22 -10.27 -2.28
CA GLU A 200 -17.42 -11.72 -2.45
C GLU A 200 -17.63 -12.41 -1.08
N HIS A 201 -16.82 -12.06 -0.08
CA HIS A 201 -16.94 -12.63 1.26
C HIS A 201 -18.28 -12.27 1.91
N LEU A 202 -18.74 -11.01 1.77
CA LEU A 202 -20.03 -10.57 2.27
C LEU A 202 -21.20 -11.27 1.55
N GLN A 203 -21.11 -11.47 0.24
CA GLN A 203 -22.10 -12.26 -0.51
C GLN A 203 -22.16 -13.70 -0.01
N ARG A 204 -21.02 -14.34 0.22
CA ARG A 204 -20.97 -15.71 0.79
C ARG A 204 -21.61 -15.76 2.17
N LEU A 205 -21.34 -14.79 3.03
CA LEU A 205 -21.97 -14.70 4.35
C LEU A 205 -23.50 -14.54 4.23
N SER A 206 -23.97 -13.70 3.31
CA SER A 206 -25.41 -13.52 3.07
C SER A 206 -26.10 -14.82 2.63
N LEU A 207 -25.49 -15.58 1.72
CA LEU A 207 -26.01 -16.88 1.28
C LEU A 207 -26.07 -17.91 2.41
N LEU A 208 -25.06 -17.91 3.29
CA LEU A 208 -25.04 -18.78 4.48
C LEU A 208 -26.15 -18.40 5.47
N SER A 209 -26.40 -17.10 5.67
CA SER A 209 -27.48 -16.63 6.55
C SER A 209 -28.87 -16.98 6.00
N SER A 210 -29.10 -16.91 4.69
CA SER A 210 -30.39 -17.28 4.09
C SER A 210 -30.71 -18.78 4.20
N SER A 211 -29.70 -19.64 4.35
CA SER A 211 -29.90 -21.09 4.42
C SER A 211 -30.41 -21.59 5.79
N SER A 212 -30.34 -20.77 6.85
CA SER A 212 -30.76 -21.18 8.20
C SER A 212 -32.25 -21.00 8.50
N SER A 213 -33.02 -20.34 7.63
CA SER A 213 -34.43 -20.01 7.94
C SER A 213 -35.47 -21.05 7.46
N SER A 214 -35.07 -22.13 6.77
CA SER A 214 -36.03 -23.05 6.13
C SER A 214 -36.36 -24.34 6.90
N SER A 215 -35.85 -24.55 8.12
CA SER A 215 -36.01 -25.84 8.83
C SER A 215 -37.17 -25.91 9.83
N SER A 216 -38.04 -24.90 9.93
CA SER A 216 -39.01 -24.80 11.02
C SER A 216 -40.46 -24.64 10.57
N SER A 217 -40.96 -25.41 9.60
CA SER A 217 -42.41 -25.55 9.35
C SER A 217 -42.76 -26.69 8.39
N SER A 218 -42.69 -27.96 8.84
CA SER A 218 -43.45 -29.06 8.21
C SER A 218 -43.49 -30.30 9.12
N ARG A 219 -44.21 -30.17 10.24
CA ARG A 219 -44.92 -31.31 10.85
C ARG A 219 -46.40 -30.94 10.92
N ARG A 220 -47.10 -31.01 9.79
CA ARG A 220 -48.55 -31.12 9.79
C ARG A 220 -48.95 -32.37 9.03
N ALA A 221 -49.50 -33.30 9.81
CA ALA A 221 -50.49 -34.32 9.52
C ALA A 221 -50.44 -34.97 8.13
N ALA A 222 -50.07 -36.24 8.14
CA ALA A 222 -50.55 -37.21 7.16
C ALA A 222 -52.07 -37.10 7.01
N THR A 223 -52.53 -36.78 5.80
CA THR A 223 -53.83 -37.23 5.30
C THR A 223 -53.62 -37.81 3.91
N PRO A 224 -54.03 -39.06 3.65
CA PRO A 224 -54.00 -39.65 2.33
C PRO A 224 -55.35 -39.40 1.64
N ALA A 225 -55.35 -38.62 0.56
CA ALA A 225 -56.40 -38.60 -0.45
C ALA A 225 -55.78 -37.95 -1.72
N ALA A 226 -55.11 -38.71 -2.57
CA ALA A 226 -55.68 -39.48 -3.67
C ALA A 226 -56.49 -38.61 -4.66
N ALA A 227 -55.88 -38.43 -5.85
CA ALA A 227 -56.51 -38.18 -7.14
C ALA A 227 -57.12 -36.79 -7.42
N ALA A 228 -56.27 -35.84 -7.80
CA ALA A 228 -56.57 -34.82 -8.81
C ALA A 228 -55.26 -34.33 -9.41
N ALA A 229 -54.82 -34.99 -10.49
CA ALA A 229 -53.57 -34.75 -11.18
C ALA A 229 -53.79 -33.91 -12.44
N ALA A 230 -52.74 -33.16 -12.78
CA ALA A 230 -52.43 -32.54 -14.07
C ALA A 230 -53.24 -31.31 -14.47
N GLU A 231 -52.69 -30.11 -14.24
CA GLU A 231 -52.71 -29.03 -15.27
C GLU A 231 -51.89 -27.75 -14.99
N TYR A 232 -51.03 -27.68 -13.98
CA TYR A 232 -50.19 -26.49 -13.75
C TYR A 232 -48.74 -26.88 -13.51
N ASP A 233 -47.86 -26.80 -14.53
CA ASP A 233 -46.41 -26.94 -14.32
C ASP A 233 -45.50 -26.44 -15.49
N ASP A 234 -45.98 -25.62 -16.45
CA ASP A 234 -45.11 -25.12 -17.53
C ASP A 234 -44.33 -23.82 -17.16
N ASP A 235 -44.86 -22.98 -16.26
CA ASP A 235 -44.19 -21.71 -15.89
C ASP A 235 -42.95 -21.90 -15.00
N ASP A 236 -42.91 -22.95 -14.16
CA ASP A 236 -41.76 -23.23 -13.29
C ASP A 236 -40.55 -23.77 -14.06
N ALA A 237 -40.78 -24.46 -15.18
CA ALA A 237 -39.72 -24.96 -16.06
C ALA A 237 -38.92 -23.82 -16.71
N ALA A 238 -39.59 -22.73 -17.10
CA ALA A 238 -38.96 -21.56 -17.69
C ALA A 238 -38.08 -20.80 -16.67
N ALA A 239 -38.54 -20.67 -15.43
CA ALA A 239 -37.77 -20.06 -14.35
C ALA A 239 -36.51 -20.86 -14.00
N ALA A 240 -36.63 -22.19 -13.92
CA ALA A 240 -35.48 -23.07 -13.69
C ALA A 240 -34.43 -22.98 -14.82
N ALA A 241 -34.88 -22.91 -16.08
CA ALA A 241 -33.98 -22.75 -17.22
C ALA A 241 -33.22 -21.40 -17.20
N ALA A 242 -33.89 -20.31 -16.81
CA ALA A 242 -33.26 -18.99 -16.68
C ALA A 242 -32.17 -18.98 -15.59
N LEU A 243 -32.45 -19.59 -14.44
CA LEU A 243 -31.52 -19.67 -13.32
C LEU A 243 -30.28 -20.51 -13.69
N THR A 244 -30.47 -21.58 -14.46
CA THR A 244 -29.37 -22.42 -14.96
C THR A 244 -28.45 -21.65 -15.93
N ARG A 245 -29.01 -20.77 -16.77
CA ARG A 245 -28.23 -19.89 -17.65
C ARG A 245 -27.42 -18.85 -16.87
N GLU A 246 -27.99 -18.23 -15.84
CA GLU A 246 -27.25 -17.30 -14.98
C GLU A 246 -26.12 -18.00 -14.22
N ARG A 247 -26.38 -19.20 -13.69
CA ARG A 247 -25.35 -20.00 -13.01
C ARG A 247 -24.18 -20.34 -13.93
N THR A 248 -24.44 -20.72 -15.18
CA THR A 248 -23.37 -21.03 -16.14
C THR A 248 -22.56 -19.79 -16.54
N LYS A 249 -23.20 -18.63 -16.70
CA LYS A 249 -22.49 -17.35 -16.90
C LYS A 249 -21.57 -17.00 -15.72
N LEU A 250 -22.06 -17.16 -14.48
CA LEU A 250 -21.26 -16.88 -13.28
C LEU A 250 -20.06 -17.82 -13.16
N LEU A 251 -20.23 -19.12 -13.46
CA LEU A 251 -19.11 -20.07 -13.48
C LEU A 251 -18.08 -19.70 -14.56
N SER A 252 -18.53 -19.26 -15.75
CA SER A 252 -17.64 -18.77 -16.79
C SER A 252 -16.88 -17.51 -16.37
N ALA A 253 -17.55 -16.56 -15.71
CA ALA A 253 -16.91 -15.35 -15.19
C ALA A 253 -15.89 -15.67 -14.08
N ASN A 254 -16.21 -16.63 -13.20
CA ASN A 254 -15.30 -17.08 -12.16
C ASN A 254 -14.04 -17.73 -12.75
N SER A 255 -14.19 -18.58 -13.77
CA SER A 255 -13.05 -19.15 -14.51
C SER A 255 -12.18 -18.06 -15.17
N SER A 256 -12.80 -17.01 -15.73
CA SER A 256 -12.05 -15.87 -16.29
C SER A 256 -11.27 -15.11 -15.21
N LEU A 257 -11.82 -14.93 -14.00
CA LEU A 257 -11.11 -14.29 -12.89
C LEU A 257 -9.93 -15.14 -12.40
N GLN A 258 -10.07 -16.46 -12.38
CA GLN A 258 -8.96 -17.36 -12.06
C GLN A 258 -7.82 -17.22 -13.05
N GLN A 259 -8.12 -17.16 -14.36
CA GLN A 259 -7.11 -16.93 -15.39
C GLN A 259 -6.40 -15.58 -15.21
N ILE A 260 -7.13 -14.51 -14.90
CA ILE A 260 -6.52 -13.20 -14.63
C ILE A 260 -5.57 -13.27 -13.43
N ASN A 261 -5.98 -13.94 -12.35
CA ASN A 261 -5.16 -14.11 -11.15
C ASN A 261 -3.89 -14.92 -11.42
N GLU A 262 -3.97 -16.00 -12.19
CA GLU A 262 -2.80 -16.80 -12.59
C GLU A 262 -1.84 -15.99 -13.45
N THR A 263 -2.38 -15.23 -14.41
CA THR A 263 -1.59 -14.37 -15.30
C THR A 263 -0.90 -13.26 -14.51
N ALA A 264 -1.59 -12.64 -13.55
CA ALA A 264 -1.03 -11.62 -12.67
C ALA A 264 0.07 -12.19 -11.76
N ALA A 265 -0.13 -13.39 -11.21
CA ALA A 265 0.88 -14.07 -10.40
C ALA A 265 2.14 -14.39 -11.22
N ALA A 266 1.98 -14.86 -12.46
CA ALA A 266 3.09 -15.12 -13.37
C ALA A 266 3.86 -13.82 -13.71
N ALA A 267 3.14 -12.72 -13.98
CA ALA A 267 3.75 -11.41 -14.24
C ALA A 267 4.57 -10.90 -13.02
N LEU A 268 4.05 -11.05 -11.80
CA LEU A 268 4.78 -10.69 -10.58
C LEU A 268 6.05 -11.55 -10.39
N GLN A 269 5.99 -12.83 -10.73
CA GLN A 269 7.15 -13.72 -10.67
C GLN A 269 8.23 -13.30 -11.68
N GLN A 270 7.83 -12.92 -12.90
CA GLN A 270 8.75 -12.36 -13.89
C GLN A 270 9.40 -11.06 -13.42
N LEU A 271 8.62 -10.15 -12.82
CA LEU A 271 9.13 -8.88 -12.30
C LEU A 271 10.17 -9.10 -11.18
N ARG A 272 9.91 -10.05 -10.27
CA ARG A 272 10.87 -10.44 -9.22
C ARG A 272 12.17 -10.97 -9.83
N GLY A 273 12.09 -11.83 -10.85
CA GLY A 273 13.25 -12.35 -11.56
C GLY A 273 14.06 -11.25 -12.29
N GLN A 274 13.40 -10.25 -12.89
CA GLN A 274 14.10 -9.08 -13.44
C GLN A 274 14.82 -8.27 -12.37
N ARG A 275 14.14 -7.98 -11.25
CA ARG A 275 14.74 -7.22 -10.14
C ARG A 275 15.98 -7.91 -9.57
N GLN A 276 15.92 -9.23 -9.41
CA GLN A 276 17.05 -10.02 -8.91
C GLN A 276 18.24 -9.98 -9.88
N ARG A 277 17.99 -10.09 -11.20
CA ARG A 277 19.05 -9.93 -12.22
C ARG A 277 19.67 -8.54 -12.18
N GLN A 278 18.86 -7.50 -12.02
CA GLN A 278 19.35 -6.12 -11.91
C GLN A 278 20.22 -5.92 -10.65
N GLN A 279 19.86 -6.55 -9.53
CA GLN A 279 20.68 -6.54 -8.31
C GLN A 279 22.01 -7.28 -8.50
N GLN A 280 22.02 -8.44 -9.17
CA GLN A 280 23.26 -9.15 -9.50
C GLN A 280 24.18 -8.30 -10.39
N GLN A 281 23.65 -7.63 -11.41
CA GLN A 281 24.45 -6.76 -12.27
C GLN A 281 25.09 -5.61 -11.48
N GLN A 282 24.35 -4.99 -10.54
CA GLN A 282 24.91 -3.95 -9.68
C GLN A 282 26.04 -4.48 -8.78
N GLN A 283 25.90 -5.68 -8.22
CA GLN A 283 26.96 -6.30 -7.41
C GLN A 283 28.22 -6.59 -8.24
N LEU A 284 28.04 -7.09 -9.47
CA LEU A 284 29.14 -7.36 -10.40
C LEU A 284 29.89 -6.08 -10.77
N LEU A 285 29.17 -4.99 -11.01
CA LEU A 285 29.74 -3.69 -11.35
C LEU A 285 30.52 -3.09 -10.17
N LEU A 286 30.02 -3.25 -8.95
CA LEU A 286 30.71 -2.86 -7.72
C LEU A 286 32.01 -3.65 -7.52
N LEU A 287 31.97 -4.96 -7.76
CA LEU A 287 33.14 -5.83 -7.67
C LEU A 287 34.21 -5.44 -8.70
N LEU A 288 33.80 -5.14 -9.93
CA LEU A 288 34.69 -4.70 -11.00
C LEU A 288 35.38 -3.36 -10.64
N GLN A 289 34.62 -2.42 -10.09
CA GLN A 289 35.16 -1.13 -9.63
C GLN A 289 36.18 -1.32 -8.50
N GLN A 290 35.90 -2.22 -7.54
CA GLN A 290 36.84 -2.53 -6.46
C GLN A 290 38.14 -3.13 -7.00
N GLN A 291 38.06 -4.05 -7.97
CA GLN A 291 39.24 -4.65 -8.60
C GLN A 291 40.09 -3.60 -9.31
N GLN A 292 39.46 -2.65 -10.01
CA GLN A 292 40.16 -1.55 -10.68
C GLN A 292 40.91 -0.67 -9.68
N GLN A 293 40.29 -0.30 -8.55
CA GLN A 293 40.98 0.44 -7.48
C GLN A 293 42.17 -0.32 -6.89
N GLN A 294 42.05 -1.64 -6.71
CA GLN A 294 43.18 -2.44 -6.24
C GLN A 294 44.34 -2.45 -7.23
N GLN A 295 44.06 -2.54 -8.54
CA GLN A 295 45.11 -2.43 -9.56
C GLN A 295 45.78 -1.05 -9.57
N GLU A 296 45.01 0.03 -9.42
CA GLU A 296 45.57 1.38 -9.35
C GLU A 296 46.47 1.56 -8.11
N GLN A 297 46.06 1.03 -6.95
CA GLN A 297 46.89 1.05 -5.76
C GLN A 297 48.18 0.25 -5.93
N GLN A 298 48.13 -0.92 -6.56
CA GLN A 298 49.34 -1.70 -6.85
C GLN A 298 50.28 -0.95 -7.80
N GLN A 299 49.75 -0.28 -8.82
CA GLN A 299 50.57 0.55 -9.72
C GLN A 299 51.21 1.74 -8.98
N GLN A 300 50.47 2.39 -8.08
CA GLN A 300 51.02 3.48 -7.27
C GLN A 300 52.13 2.99 -6.33
N GLN A 301 51.97 1.81 -5.73
CA GLN A 301 53.01 1.20 -4.89
C GLN A 301 54.28 0.89 -5.71
N GLN A 302 54.15 0.28 -6.89
CA GLN A 302 55.29 0.02 -7.78
C GLN A 302 55.98 1.32 -8.24
N GLN A 303 55.22 2.37 -8.53
CA GLN A 303 55.79 3.68 -8.85
C GLN A 303 56.51 4.32 -7.66
N HIS A 304 56.08 4.02 -6.43
CA HIS A 304 56.73 4.54 -5.24
C HIS A 304 58.01 3.78 -4.90
N GLU A 305 58.04 2.46 -5.10
CA GLU A 305 59.24 1.63 -4.90
C GLU A 305 60.38 1.96 -5.89
N HIS A 306 60.06 2.51 -7.05
CA HIS A 306 61.05 2.90 -8.07
C HIS A 306 61.57 4.35 -7.95
N LYS A 307 61.09 5.13 -6.97
CA LYS A 307 61.57 6.50 -6.70
C LYS A 307 62.53 6.54 -5.53
#